data_AF-A0A3S1H344-F1
#
_entry.id   AF-A0A3S1H344-F1
#
_cell.length_a   1.000
_cell.length_b   1.000
_cell.length_c   1.000
_cell.angle_alpha   90.00
_cell.angle_beta   90.00
_cell.angle_gamma   90.00
#
_symmetry.space_group_name_H-M   'P 1'
#
loop_
_entity.id
_entity.type
_entity.pdbx_description
1 polymer ?
#
loop_
_entity_poly.entity_id
_entity_poly.type
_entity_poly.pdbx_seq_one_letter_code
_entity_poly.pdbx_strand_id
1 'polypeptide(L)' 'MPSGHTFVIADDHPLFRGALKEALAGIGDVAAIHEAGDFESAKALVLANEDIDMVLLD' A
#
# COMPACT_ATOMS: atom_id res chain seq x y z
N MET A 1 -12.88 -15.44 4.58
CA MET A 1 -12.54 -14.02 4.83
C MET A 1 -11.07 -13.91 4.50
N PRO A 2 -10.64 -13.02 3.59
CA PRO A 2 -9.20 -12.86 3.37
C PRO A 2 -8.61 -12.42 4.71
N SER A 3 -7.64 -13.18 5.22
CA SER A 3 -7.16 -13.04 6.60
C SER A 3 -5.96 -12.12 6.73
N GLY A 4 -5.55 -11.44 5.65
CA GLY A 4 -4.35 -10.60 5.63
C GLY A 4 -4.66 -9.11 5.54
N HIS A 5 -3.65 -8.32 5.84
CA HIS A 5 -3.69 -6.87 5.84
C HIS A 5 -3.58 -6.28 4.43
N THR A 6 -4.34 -5.22 4.17
CA THR A 6 -4.28 -4.45 2.93
C THR A 6 -3.55 -3.13 3.15
N PHE A 7 -2.50 -2.90 2.37
CA PHE A 7 -1.64 -1.72 2.46
C PHE A 7 -1.75 -0.84 1.22
N VAL A 8 -1.55 0.47 1.40
CA VAL A 8 -1.27 1.42 0.31
C VAL A 8 0.09 2.05 0.53
N ILE A 9 0.94 2.04 -0.49
CA ILE A 9 2.22 2.75 -0.52
C ILE A 9 2.07 3.95 -1.46
N ALA A 10 2.15 5.16 -0.92
CA ALA A 10 2.08 6.41 -1.64
C ALA A 10 3.43 7.13 -1.56
N ASP A 11 4.21 7.03 -2.64
CA ASP A 11 5.58 7.53 -2.73
C ASP A 11 5.91 7.75 -4.22
N ASP A 12 6.51 8.87 -4.59
CA ASP A 12 6.83 9.21 -5.98
C ASP A 12 8.10 8.52 -6.49
N HIS A 13 8.94 7.97 -5.60
CA HIS A 13 10.18 7.28 -5.91
C HIS A 13 9.97 5.77 -6.11
N PRO A 14 10.21 5.23 -7.33
CA PRO A 14 10.06 3.80 -7.60
C PRO A 14 10.95 2.90 -6.72
N LEU A 15 12.11 3.41 -6.29
CA LEU A 15 13.04 2.67 -5.43
C LEU A 15 12.45 2.44 -4.03
N PHE A 16 11.84 3.48 -3.44
CA PHE A 16 11.25 3.41 -2.10
C PHE A 16 10.01 2.53 -2.10
N ARG A 17 9.14 2.69 -3.12
CA ARG A 17 7.99 1.78 -3.31
C ARG A 17 8.42 0.33 -3.39
N GLY A 18 9.48 0.04 -4.17
CA GLY A 18 10.04 -1.30 -4.28
C GLY A 18 10.53 -1.85 -2.93
N ALA A 19 11.29 -1.06 -2.18
CA ALA A 19 11.83 -1.47 -0.88
C ALA A 19 10.73 -1.70 0.16
N LEU A 20 9.74 -0.82 0.25
CA LEU A 20 8.60 -0.96 1.17
C LEU A 20 7.75 -2.19 0.82
N LYS A 21 7.51 -2.43 -0.47
CA LYS A 21 6.79 -3.60 -0.95
C LYS A 21 7.50 -4.90 -0.56
N GLU A 22 8.82 -4.98 -0.76
CA GLU A 22 9.61 -6.16 -0.34
C GLU A 22 9.60 -6.32 1.18
N ALA A 23 9.74 -5.23 1.93
CA ALA A 23 9.68 -5.26 3.39
C ALA A 23 8.34 -5.80 3.89
N LEU A 24 7.22 -5.27 3.38
CA LEU A 24 5.86 -5.71 3.73
C LEU A 24 5.62 -7.17 3.35
N ALA A 25 6.06 -7.59 2.16
CA ALA A 25 5.95 -8.98 1.73
C ALA A 25 6.69 -9.95 2.68
N GLY A 26 7.74 -9.48 3.36
CA GLY A 26 8.49 -10.26 4.36
C GLY A 26 7.82 -10.39 5.73
N ILE A 27 6.82 -9.57 6.06
CA ILE A 27 6.13 -9.58 7.38
C ILE A 27 5.13 -10.75 7.47
N GLY A 28 4.65 -11.24 6.33
CA GLY A 28 3.57 -12.23 6.26
C GLY A 28 2.20 -11.60 6.50
N ASP A 29 1.14 -12.38 6.24
CA ASP A 29 -0.26 -11.96 6.43
C ASP A 29 -0.64 -10.68 5.66
N VAL A 30 -0.11 -10.54 4.43
CA VAL A 30 -0.45 -9.45 3.51
C VAL A 30 -1.49 -9.95 2.51
N ALA A 31 -2.66 -9.34 2.50
CA ALA A 31 -3.70 -9.63 1.51
C ALA A 31 -3.46 -8.87 0.20
N ALA A 32 -3.13 -7.58 0.29
CA ALA A 32 -2.91 -6.73 -0.87
C ALA A 32 -1.95 -5.58 -0.56
N ILE A 33 -1.20 -5.16 -1.58
CA ILE A 33 -0.38 -3.95 -1.55
C ILE A 33 -0.73 -3.13 -2.80
N HIS A 34 -1.29 -1.96 -2.59
CA HIS A 34 -1.57 -0.98 -3.63
C HIS A 34 -0.45 0.07 -3.67
N GLU A 35 -0.13 0.55 -4.87
CA GLU A 35 0.92 1.53 -5.08
C GLU A 35 0.31 2.81 -5.70
N ALA A 36 0.70 3.97 -5.18
CA ALA A 36 0.38 5.28 -5.68
C ALA A 36 1.67 6.08 -5.87
N GLY A 37 1.77 6.79 -7.00
CA GLY A 37 2.92 7.65 -7.31
C GLY A 37 2.69 9.12 -6.99
N ASP A 38 1.47 9.48 -6.59
CA ASP A 38 1.09 10.84 -6.26
C ASP A 38 -0.06 10.86 -5.23
N PHE A 39 -0.32 12.02 -4.65
CA PHE A 39 -1.33 12.18 -3.60
C PHE A 39 -2.76 11.92 -4.10
N GLU A 40 -3.09 12.31 -5.32
CA GLU A 40 -4.44 12.15 -5.85
C GLU A 40 -4.78 10.67 -6.11
N SER A 41 -3.83 9.90 -6.63
CA SER A 41 -3.96 8.44 -6.81
C SER A 41 -4.05 7.72 -5.47
N ALA A 42 -3.25 8.11 -4.47
CA ALA A 42 -3.34 7.56 -3.11
C ALA A 42 -4.72 7.81 -2.50
N LYS A 43 -5.24 9.04 -2.62
CA LYS A 43 -6.56 9.41 -2.14
C LYS A 43 -7.67 8.64 -2.85
N ALA A 44 -7.58 8.48 -4.17
CA ALA A 44 -8.54 7.69 -4.95
C ALA A 44 -8.54 6.21 -4.51
N LEU A 45 -7.37 5.63 -4.24
CA LEU A 45 -7.24 4.26 -3.73
C LEU A 45 -7.88 4.11 -2.35
N VAL A 46 -7.62 5.05 -1.43
CA VAL A 46 -8.22 5.02 -0.09
C VAL A 46 -9.73 5.15 -0.13
N LEU A 47 -10.26 6.00 -1.02
CA LEU A 47 -11.71 6.16 -1.18
C LEU A 47 -12.38 4.96 -1.87
N ALA A 48 -11.65 4.23 -2.72
CA ALA A 48 -12.18 3.09 -3.46
C ALA A 48 -12.11 1.76 -2.70
N ASN A 49 -11.25 1.65 -1.68
CA ASN A 49 -11.04 0.42 -0.92
C ASN A 49 -11.28 0.70 0.57
N GLU A 50 -12.46 0.33 1.07
CA GLU A 50 -12.84 0.51 2.48
C GLU A 50 -12.11 -0.44 3.44
N ASP A 51 -11.41 -1.43 2.90
CA ASP A 51 -10.68 -2.49 3.61
C ASP A 51 -9.17 -2.22 3.73
N ILE A 52 -8.71 -1.01 3.44
CA ILE A 52 -7.32 -0.61 3.68
C ILE A 52 -7.07 -0.50 5.19
N ASP A 53 -6.10 -1.26 5.68
CA ASP A 53 -5.68 -1.22 7.08
C ASP A 53 -4.64 -0.13 7.34
N MET A 54 -3.79 0.17 6.35
CA MET A 54 -2.65 1.07 6.53
C MET A 54 -2.24 1.76 5.23
N VAL A 55 -1.94 3.05 5.36
CA VAL A 55 -1.38 3.88 4.29
C VAL A 55 0.01 4.35 4.71
N LEU A 56 1.02 4.06 3.89
CA LEU A 56 2.38 4.56 4.01
C LEU A 56 2.52 5.73 3.05
N LEU A 57 2.71 6.93 3.59
CA LEU A 57 2.85 8.20 2.86
C LEU A 57 4.29 8.72 3.06
N ASP A 58 4.96 9.04 1.95
CA ASP A 58 6.16 9.88 1.92
C ASP A 58 5.81 11.38 1.94
#